data_AF-A0A2V7YNQ2-F1
#
_entry.id   AF-A0A2V7YNQ2-F1
#
_cell.length_a   1.000
_cell.length_b   1.000
_cell.length_c   1.000
_cell.angle_alpha   90.00
_cell.angle_beta   90.00
_cell.angle_gamma   90.00
#
_symmetry.space_group_name_H-M   'P 1'
#
loop_
_entity.id
_entity.type
_entity.pdbx_description
1 polymer ?
#
loop_
_entity_poly.entity_id
_entity_poly.type
_entity_poly.pdbx_seq_one_letter_code
_entity_poly.pdbx_strand_id
1 'polypeptide(L)'
;MPPRSSDREEKDLQSAASAVVEEAATVVEDAAHVVESAAALVHEAAAVAAAWPAVERRGKPRLLRRLHEDGKVQWKHIAVYVPVLLLVIIIGAFAIWSFLEKQSVSSSEPTPLPKVTLITADPRSPFTAAWVRLLTDAEMQPTLVPLDKVEVLQGVIVLCDVPALPPSLVQDLDDFVRRGGAVAVIGQPPSAPIGSVSMSADNGLSDDSAKFSEAVSPVLARLTPGHQFWVKPSPVAFLKESPRMSVDVRWTTNARAVVMHMEKDGSRYLWFGFDPNTLAGDDNQLKVLLKTAFRWVAGQPISDGAVGPPQLAKAFTPEARTMARSGFMYSVDPLRSPRQFSVRMTNRGEKTLQNPTVKVWLPPGVTHVALGGDLLMKRNVTLTGVPEEGACLIGRPRLARGEDRVMKLEIVDVRQRRK
;
A
#
# COMPACT_ATOMS: atom_id res chain seq x y z
N MET A 1 -2.57 19.34 42.91
CA MET A 1 -1.97 18.27 42.09
C MET A 1 -2.68 18.23 40.74
N PRO A 2 -2.01 18.54 39.63
CA PRO A 2 -2.58 18.35 38.29
C PRO A 2 -2.59 16.84 37.94
N PRO A 3 -3.56 16.35 37.13
CA PRO A 3 -3.60 14.95 36.72
C PRO A 3 -2.41 14.62 35.80
N ARG A 4 -1.88 13.39 35.91
CA ARG A 4 -0.74 12.90 35.11
C ARG A 4 -1.15 12.76 33.63
N SER A 5 -0.19 12.98 32.73
CA SER A 5 -0.39 12.94 31.27
C SER A 5 -0.95 11.61 30.75
N SER A 6 -0.66 10.50 31.43
CA SER A 6 -1.24 9.17 31.17
C SER A 6 -2.76 9.16 31.29
N ASP A 7 -3.30 9.90 32.25
CA ASP A 7 -4.74 9.88 32.58
C ASP A 7 -5.54 10.76 31.60
N ARG A 8 -4.87 11.61 30.81
CA ARG A 8 -5.48 12.37 29.71
C ARG A 8 -5.53 11.55 28.42
N GLU A 9 -4.45 10.84 28.07
CA GLU A 9 -4.43 9.97 26.89
C GLU A 9 -5.42 8.80 27.02
N GLU A 10 -5.53 8.20 28.21
CA GLU A 10 -6.48 7.10 28.44
C GLU A 10 -7.94 7.59 28.39
N LYS A 11 -8.19 8.83 28.82
CA LYS A 11 -9.52 9.47 28.78
C LYS A 11 -9.88 9.96 27.38
N ASP A 12 -8.91 10.40 26.58
CA ASP A 12 -9.09 10.76 25.17
C ASP A 12 -9.27 9.51 24.28
N LEU A 13 -8.61 8.39 24.61
CA LEU A 13 -8.83 7.09 23.97
C LEU A 13 -10.18 6.48 24.34
N GLN A 14 -10.61 6.59 25.60
CA GLN A 14 -11.95 6.21 26.03
C GLN A 14 -13.02 7.12 25.41
N SER A 15 -12.76 8.41 25.23
CA SER A 15 -13.66 9.36 24.56
C SER A 15 -13.77 9.07 23.06
N ALA A 16 -12.66 8.74 22.39
CA ALA A 16 -12.66 8.35 20.99
C ALA A 16 -13.32 6.97 20.76
N ALA A 17 -13.08 6.01 21.66
CA ALA A 17 -13.77 4.72 21.64
C ALA A 17 -15.26 4.88 21.95
N SER A 18 -15.62 5.76 22.90
CA SER A 18 -17.00 6.13 23.20
C SER A 18 -17.66 6.78 21.99
N ALA A 19 -16.99 7.70 21.29
CA ALA A 19 -17.53 8.35 20.10
C ALA A 19 -17.70 7.38 18.92
N VAL A 20 -16.79 6.40 18.75
CA VAL A 20 -16.94 5.34 17.74
C VAL A 20 -18.04 4.35 18.12
N VAL A 21 -18.22 4.06 19.41
CA VAL A 21 -19.34 3.23 19.91
C VAL A 21 -20.66 3.99 19.82
N GLU A 22 -20.68 5.31 20.01
CA GLU A 22 -21.85 6.17 19.90
C GLU A 22 -22.21 6.44 18.43
N GLU A 23 -21.23 6.54 17.53
CA GLU A 23 -21.45 6.58 16.08
C GLU A 23 -21.88 5.21 15.53
N ALA A 24 -21.30 4.11 16.05
CA ALA A 24 -21.79 2.76 15.75
C ALA A 24 -23.18 2.51 16.36
N ALA A 25 -23.47 3.05 17.54
CA ALA A 25 -24.78 2.96 18.19
C ALA A 25 -25.82 3.80 17.47
N THR A 26 -25.48 4.99 16.95
CA THR A 26 -26.40 5.80 16.14
C THR A 26 -26.63 5.19 14.75
N VAL A 27 -25.62 4.55 14.14
CA VAL A 27 -25.81 3.78 12.89
C VAL A 27 -26.60 2.49 13.14
N VAL A 28 -26.41 1.85 14.29
CA VAL A 28 -27.20 0.69 14.73
C VAL A 28 -28.60 1.11 15.16
N GLU A 29 -28.79 2.28 15.76
CA GLU A 29 -30.10 2.86 16.12
C GLU A 29 -30.82 3.35 14.88
N ASP A 30 -30.16 3.93 13.88
CA ASP A 30 -30.75 4.27 12.60
C ASP A 30 -31.12 2.99 11.83
N ALA A 31 -30.26 1.96 11.85
CA ALA A 31 -30.59 0.66 11.27
C ALA A 31 -31.70 -0.04 12.06
N ALA A 32 -31.73 0.06 13.39
CA ALA A 32 -32.77 -0.48 14.25
C ALA A 32 -34.07 0.30 14.11
N HIS A 33 -34.04 1.63 13.88
CA HIS A 33 -35.21 2.44 13.58
C HIS A 33 -35.74 2.14 12.20
N VAL A 34 -34.88 1.86 11.22
CA VAL A 34 -35.31 1.40 9.89
C VAL A 34 -35.90 -0.01 9.98
N VAL A 35 -35.33 -0.89 10.80
CA VAL A 35 -35.85 -2.25 11.06
C VAL A 35 -37.12 -2.22 11.91
N GLU A 36 -37.26 -1.34 12.89
CA GLU A 36 -38.45 -1.14 13.71
C GLU A 36 -39.55 -0.46 12.91
N SER A 37 -39.22 0.50 12.04
CA SER A 37 -40.18 1.08 11.09
C SER A 37 -40.64 0.03 10.08
N ALA A 38 -39.73 -0.82 9.61
CA ALA A 38 -40.07 -1.95 8.75
C ALA A 38 -40.88 -3.02 9.51
N ALA A 39 -40.56 -3.30 10.78
CA ALA A 39 -41.26 -4.26 11.62
C ALA A 39 -42.63 -3.74 12.06
N ALA A 40 -42.80 -2.43 12.27
CA ALA A 40 -44.07 -1.77 12.53
C ALA A 40 -44.96 -1.83 11.28
N LEU A 41 -44.41 -1.59 10.09
CA LEU A 41 -45.11 -1.77 8.82
C LEU A 41 -45.49 -3.25 8.57
N VAL A 42 -44.63 -4.20 8.97
CA VAL A 42 -44.92 -5.64 8.92
C VAL A 42 -45.94 -6.05 9.99
N HIS A 43 -45.94 -5.44 11.17
CA HIS A 43 -46.92 -5.68 12.22
C HIS A 43 -48.29 -5.07 11.88
N GLU A 44 -48.34 -3.90 11.25
CA GLU A 44 -49.57 -3.34 10.67
C GLU A 44 -50.08 -4.24 9.52
N ALA A 45 -49.20 -4.67 8.62
CA ALA A 45 -49.56 -5.60 7.55
C ALA A 45 -50.02 -6.97 8.08
N ALA A 46 -49.40 -7.47 9.15
CA ALA A 46 -49.77 -8.71 9.82
C ALA A 46 -51.06 -8.56 10.64
N ALA A 47 -51.34 -7.39 11.24
CA ALA A 47 -52.60 -7.09 11.92
C ALA A 47 -53.76 -7.01 10.92
N VAL A 48 -53.53 -6.41 9.74
CA VAL A 48 -54.49 -6.40 8.62
C VAL A 48 -54.71 -7.82 8.07
N ALA A 49 -53.67 -8.66 8.01
CA ALA A 49 -53.78 -10.06 7.60
C ALA A 49 -54.43 -10.97 8.67
N ALA A 50 -54.18 -10.71 9.96
CA ALA A 50 -54.73 -11.47 11.09
C ALA A 50 -56.19 -11.11 11.42
N ALA A 51 -56.67 -9.94 11.00
CA ALA A 51 -58.08 -9.56 11.06
C ALA A 51 -58.95 -10.29 10.00
N TRP A 52 -58.34 -11.00 9.04
CA TRP A 52 -59.03 -11.60 7.89
C TRP A 52 -59.71 -12.98 8.10
N PRO A 53 -59.56 -13.75 9.21
CA PRO A 53 -60.32 -14.99 9.38
C PRO A 53 -61.51 -14.91 10.37
N ALA A 54 -61.92 -13.73 10.87
CA ALA A 54 -62.95 -13.65 11.92
C ALA A 54 -64.41 -13.51 11.44
N VAL A 55 -64.68 -13.31 10.14
CA VAL A 55 -66.08 -13.07 9.67
C VAL A 55 -66.75 -14.32 9.08
N GLU A 56 -66.03 -15.43 8.89
CA GLU A 56 -66.57 -16.62 8.22
C GLU A 56 -66.76 -17.84 9.14
N ARG A 57 -67.47 -17.67 10.26
CA ARG A 57 -68.11 -18.82 10.95
C ARG A 57 -69.46 -18.46 11.54
N ARG A 58 -70.52 -18.50 10.71
CA ARG A 58 -71.85 -19.04 11.08
C ARG A 58 -72.75 -19.18 9.84
N GLY A 59 -72.96 -20.44 9.42
CA GLY A 59 -74.18 -20.95 8.78
C GLY A 59 -74.54 -20.50 7.34
N LYS A 60 -74.49 -21.44 6.39
CA LYS A 60 -75.26 -21.40 5.11
C LYS A 60 -76.78 -21.24 5.41
N PRO A 61 -77.66 -20.74 4.51
CA PRO A 61 -77.54 -20.78 3.04
C PRO A 61 -78.03 -19.52 2.26
N ARG A 62 -77.41 -19.27 1.10
CA ARG A 62 -78.00 -18.92 -0.22
C ARG A 62 -76.88 -18.48 -1.16
N LEU A 63 -76.04 -19.45 -1.49
CA LEU A 63 -75.00 -19.36 -2.52
C LEU A 63 -75.67 -19.53 -3.88
N LEU A 64 -75.63 -18.48 -4.71
CA LEU A 64 -75.37 -18.55 -6.17
C LEU A 64 -75.43 -17.20 -6.90
N ARG A 65 -75.33 -16.04 -6.21
CA ARG A 65 -75.34 -14.75 -6.92
C ARG A 65 -74.29 -13.70 -6.52
N ARG A 66 -73.36 -14.02 -5.62
CA ARG A 66 -72.32 -13.06 -5.17
C ARG A 66 -70.87 -13.53 -5.28
N LEU A 67 -70.59 -14.71 -5.83
CA LEU A 67 -69.21 -15.17 -6.03
C LEU A 67 -68.55 -14.64 -7.32
N HIS A 68 -69.13 -13.63 -7.96
CA HIS A 68 -68.50 -12.97 -9.11
C HIS A 68 -67.74 -11.70 -8.75
N GLU A 69 -67.71 -11.26 -7.47
CA GLU A 69 -67.04 -10.01 -7.09
C GLU A 69 -65.86 -10.14 -6.11
N ASP A 70 -65.72 -11.24 -5.36
CA ASP A 70 -64.68 -11.34 -4.31
C ASP A 70 -63.36 -11.98 -4.77
N GLY A 71 -63.22 -12.26 -6.08
CA GLY A 71 -61.99 -12.76 -6.70
C GLY A 71 -60.97 -11.68 -7.07
N LYS A 72 -61.06 -10.48 -6.48
CA LYS A 72 -60.04 -9.43 -6.61
C LYS A 72 -59.32 -9.28 -5.28
N VAL A 73 -58.49 -10.27 -4.93
CA VAL A 73 -57.25 -9.94 -4.21
C VAL A 73 -56.64 -8.83 -5.05
N GLN A 74 -56.69 -7.59 -4.54
CA GLN A 74 -56.36 -6.44 -5.35
C GLN A 74 -54.89 -6.61 -5.74
N TRP A 75 -54.64 -7.09 -6.96
CA TRP A 75 -53.31 -7.25 -7.56
C TRP A 75 -52.43 -6.02 -7.33
N LYS A 76 -53.05 -4.85 -7.14
CA LYS A 76 -52.44 -3.62 -6.66
C LYS A 76 -51.57 -3.77 -5.41
N HIS A 77 -52.01 -4.47 -4.35
CA HIS A 77 -51.24 -4.59 -3.11
C HIS A 77 -50.06 -5.55 -3.28
N ILE A 78 -50.23 -6.69 -3.97
CA ILE A 78 -49.13 -7.59 -4.31
C ILE A 78 -48.12 -6.88 -5.23
N ALA A 79 -48.61 -6.14 -6.24
CA ALA A 79 -47.77 -5.37 -7.16
C ALA A 79 -47.05 -4.19 -6.50
N VAL A 80 -47.48 -3.73 -5.32
CA VAL A 80 -46.83 -2.63 -4.59
C VAL A 80 -45.88 -3.18 -3.52
N TYR A 81 -46.31 -4.15 -2.71
CA TYR A 81 -45.50 -4.65 -1.60
C TYR A 81 -44.42 -5.65 -2.04
N VAL A 82 -44.67 -6.48 -3.06
CA VAL A 82 -43.65 -7.45 -3.51
C VAL A 82 -42.42 -6.75 -4.09
N PRO A 83 -42.53 -5.71 -4.94
CA PRO A 83 -41.36 -4.96 -5.38
C PRO A 83 -40.62 -4.25 -4.25
N VAL A 84 -41.35 -3.67 -3.28
CA VAL A 84 -40.73 -3.00 -2.12
C VAL A 84 -39.99 -4.01 -1.24
N LEU A 85 -40.59 -5.16 -0.94
CA LEU A 85 -39.96 -6.23 -0.17
C LEU A 85 -38.73 -6.79 -0.90
N LEU A 86 -38.82 -7.02 -2.21
CA LEU A 86 -37.68 -7.40 -3.04
C LEU A 86 -36.57 -6.35 -2.99
N LEU A 87 -36.91 -5.06 -3.10
CA LEU A 87 -35.96 -3.97 -2.99
C LEU A 87 -35.21 -4.00 -1.64
N VAL A 88 -35.93 -4.16 -0.54
CA VAL A 88 -35.34 -4.24 0.81
C VAL A 88 -34.41 -5.45 0.94
N ILE A 89 -34.84 -6.63 0.46
CA ILE A 89 -34.01 -7.85 0.49
C ILE A 89 -32.75 -7.66 -0.35
N ILE A 90 -32.87 -7.08 -1.55
CA ILE A 90 -31.74 -6.81 -2.43
C ILE A 90 -30.77 -5.84 -1.77
N ILE A 91 -31.25 -4.73 -1.22
CA ILE A 91 -30.42 -3.74 -0.50
C ILE A 91 -29.72 -4.38 0.70
N GLY A 92 -30.45 -5.18 1.50
CA GLY A 92 -29.90 -5.90 2.65
C GLY A 92 -28.81 -6.89 2.25
N ALA A 93 -29.04 -7.68 1.19
CA ALA A 93 -28.04 -8.60 0.66
C ALA A 93 -26.79 -7.87 0.16
N PHE A 94 -26.95 -6.73 -0.53
CA PHE A 94 -25.84 -5.87 -0.94
C PHE A 94 -25.07 -5.30 0.25
N ALA A 95 -25.76 -4.88 1.31
CA ALA A 95 -25.14 -4.34 2.52
C ALA A 95 -24.30 -5.42 3.23
N ILE A 96 -24.85 -6.63 3.40
CA ILE A 96 -24.14 -7.77 3.99
C ILE A 96 -22.94 -8.16 3.14
N TRP A 97 -23.11 -8.25 1.81
CA TRP A 97 -22.00 -8.54 0.90
C TRP A 97 -20.88 -7.49 1.02
N SER A 98 -21.23 -6.21 0.96
CA SER A 98 -20.26 -5.11 1.08
C SER A 98 -19.54 -5.14 2.45
N PHE A 99 -20.26 -5.47 3.52
CA PHE A 99 -19.69 -5.62 4.85
C PHE A 99 -18.64 -6.75 4.89
N LEU A 100 -18.99 -7.94 4.39
CA LEU A 100 -18.07 -9.08 4.32
C LEU A 100 -16.85 -8.77 3.46
N GLU A 101 -17.05 -8.07 2.35
CA GLU A 101 -15.96 -7.68 1.45
C GLU A 101 -15.02 -6.66 2.10
N LYS A 102 -15.55 -5.67 2.84
CA LYS A 102 -14.72 -4.74 3.63
C LYS A 102 -13.92 -5.45 4.73
N GLN A 103 -14.54 -6.37 5.46
CA GLN A 103 -13.84 -7.16 6.50
C GLN A 103 -12.70 -8.00 5.90
N SER A 104 -12.89 -8.53 4.69
CA SER A 104 -11.84 -9.28 3.98
C SER A 104 -10.60 -8.42 3.68
N VAL A 105 -10.79 -7.12 3.48
CA VAL A 105 -9.73 -6.15 3.23
C VAL A 105 -9.08 -5.66 4.53
N SER A 106 -9.85 -5.46 5.59
CA SER A 106 -9.33 -5.02 6.90
C SER A 106 -8.44 -6.04 7.62
N SER A 107 -8.41 -7.29 7.15
CA SER A 107 -7.61 -8.38 7.73
C SER A 107 -6.14 -8.40 7.29
N SER A 108 -5.64 -7.35 6.65
CA SER A 108 -4.23 -7.27 6.21
C SER A 108 -3.30 -7.02 7.41
N GLU A 109 -2.51 -8.02 7.78
CA GLU A 109 -1.34 -7.79 8.65
C GLU A 109 -0.32 -6.91 7.92
N PRO A 110 0.42 -6.04 8.64
CA PRO A 110 1.46 -5.24 8.02
C PRO A 110 2.47 -6.16 7.34
N THR A 111 2.73 -5.94 6.05
CA THR A 111 3.65 -6.80 5.30
C THR A 111 5.02 -6.75 5.95
N PRO A 112 5.61 -7.89 6.36
CA PRO A 112 6.89 -7.89 7.03
C PRO A 112 7.98 -7.31 6.11
N LEU A 113 8.99 -6.69 6.72
CA LEU A 113 10.17 -6.24 5.99
C LEU A 113 10.86 -7.46 5.35
N PRO A 114 11.46 -7.29 4.15
CA PRO A 114 12.12 -8.39 3.48
C PRO A 114 13.32 -8.89 4.30
N LYS A 115 13.59 -10.20 4.22
CA LYS A 115 14.82 -10.76 4.76
C LYS A 115 16.01 -10.21 3.97
N VAL A 116 17.02 -9.69 4.67
CA VAL A 116 18.22 -9.11 4.07
C VAL A 116 19.41 -9.99 4.43
N THR A 117 20.13 -10.48 3.42
CA THR A 117 21.34 -11.29 3.60
C THR A 117 22.52 -10.46 3.12
N LEU A 118 23.36 -10.02 4.06
CA LEU A 118 24.52 -9.19 3.77
C LEU A 118 25.76 -10.07 3.65
N ILE A 119 26.29 -10.14 2.43
CA ILE A 119 27.51 -10.86 2.08
C ILE A 119 28.68 -9.88 2.10
N THR A 120 29.74 -10.22 2.83
CA THR A 120 30.96 -9.40 2.94
C THR A 120 32.21 -10.27 2.86
N ALA A 121 33.30 -9.70 2.35
CA ALA A 121 34.61 -10.33 2.41
C ALA A 121 35.22 -10.24 3.82
N ASP A 122 34.89 -9.21 4.60
CA ASP A 122 35.39 -9.01 5.96
C ASP A 122 34.23 -8.71 6.94
N PRO A 123 33.76 -9.71 7.71
CA PRO A 123 32.70 -9.50 8.71
C PRO A 123 33.14 -8.65 9.91
N ARG A 124 34.44 -8.40 10.08
CA ARG A 124 34.98 -7.56 11.17
C ARG A 124 35.16 -6.11 10.75
N SER A 125 34.94 -5.79 9.47
CA SER A 125 35.07 -4.44 8.95
C SER A 125 34.15 -3.46 9.68
N PRO A 126 34.68 -2.31 10.18
CA PRO A 126 33.85 -1.25 10.75
C PRO A 126 32.78 -0.74 9.79
N PHE A 127 33.06 -0.76 8.49
CA PHE A 127 32.11 -0.37 7.44
C PHE A 127 30.91 -1.34 7.40
N THR A 128 31.18 -2.64 7.34
CA THR A 128 30.11 -3.65 7.37
C THR A 128 29.31 -3.62 8.67
N ALA A 129 29.99 -3.46 9.82
CA ALA A 129 29.32 -3.33 11.11
C ALA A 129 28.40 -2.10 11.18
N ALA A 130 28.80 -0.98 10.58
CA ALA A 130 28.00 0.24 10.53
C ALA A 130 26.76 0.08 9.65
N TRP A 131 26.88 -0.63 8.52
CA TRP A 131 25.72 -1.00 7.71
C TRP A 131 24.76 -1.92 8.44
N VAL A 132 25.25 -2.94 9.15
CA VAL A 132 24.40 -3.81 9.98
C VAL A 132 23.65 -2.99 11.03
N ARG A 133 24.31 -2.03 11.70
CA ARG A 133 23.67 -1.12 12.66
C ARG A 133 22.61 -0.25 12.01
N LEU A 134 22.94 0.44 10.92
CA LEU A 134 22.00 1.32 10.22
C LEU A 134 20.76 0.57 9.71
N LEU A 135 20.94 -0.64 9.18
CA LEU A 135 19.83 -1.50 8.76
C LEU A 135 18.97 -1.95 9.95
N THR A 136 19.60 -2.28 11.08
CA THR A 136 18.90 -2.64 12.33
C THR A 136 18.12 -1.45 12.90
N ASP A 137 18.71 -0.25 12.89
CA ASP A 137 18.05 0.99 13.31
C ASP A 137 16.88 1.36 12.39
N ALA A 138 16.90 0.88 11.14
CA ALA A 138 15.79 0.95 10.20
C ALA A 138 14.78 -0.21 10.34
N GLU A 139 14.83 -0.96 11.45
CA GLU A 139 13.97 -2.10 11.81
C GLU A 139 14.14 -3.35 10.92
N MET A 140 15.15 -3.40 10.07
CA MET A 140 15.49 -4.61 9.31
C MET A 140 16.31 -5.57 10.17
N GLN A 141 16.24 -6.87 9.84
CA GLN A 141 17.03 -7.90 10.51
C GLN A 141 18.03 -8.50 9.51
N PRO A 142 19.18 -7.83 9.26
CA PRO A 142 20.16 -8.33 8.33
C PRO A 142 20.87 -9.57 8.89
N THR A 143 21.00 -10.60 8.06
CA THR A 143 21.85 -11.76 8.34
C THR A 143 23.22 -11.54 7.71
N LEU A 144 24.27 -11.47 8.52
CA LEU A 144 25.64 -11.28 8.06
C LEU A 144 26.25 -12.64 7.67
N VAL A 145 26.69 -12.78 6.42
CA VAL A 145 27.29 -14.01 5.89
C VAL A 145 28.67 -13.70 5.30
N PRO A 146 29.75 -14.27 5.83
CA PRO A 146 31.07 -14.19 5.20
C PRO A 146 31.07 -14.81 3.80
N LEU A 147 31.82 -14.22 2.87
CA LEU A 147 31.88 -14.61 1.47
C LEU A 147 32.21 -16.11 1.25
N ASP A 148 33.04 -16.68 2.11
CA ASP A 148 33.46 -18.09 2.10
C ASP A 148 32.41 -19.06 2.67
N LYS A 149 31.31 -18.54 3.24
CA LYS A 149 30.26 -19.33 3.91
C LYS A 149 28.88 -19.18 3.25
N VAL A 150 28.84 -18.68 2.02
CA VAL A 150 27.57 -18.53 1.30
C VAL A 150 27.13 -19.89 0.77
N GLU A 151 26.08 -20.44 1.37
CA GLU A 151 25.50 -21.73 0.95
C GLU A 151 24.16 -21.55 0.21
N VAL A 152 23.35 -20.58 0.61
CA VAL A 152 21.99 -20.37 0.08
C VAL A 152 21.72 -18.88 -0.12
N LEU A 153 21.18 -18.54 -1.29
CA LEU A 153 20.71 -17.19 -1.61
C LEU A 153 19.19 -17.09 -1.38
N GLN A 154 18.79 -16.37 -0.32
CA GLN A 154 17.38 -16.10 0.00
C GLN A 154 17.17 -14.63 0.41
N GLY A 155 16.03 -14.07 0.00
CA GLY A 155 15.63 -12.70 0.35
C GLY A 155 16.27 -11.66 -0.57
N VAL A 156 16.65 -10.52 -0.02
CA VAL A 156 17.49 -9.53 -0.71
C VAL A 156 18.95 -9.83 -0.41
N ILE A 157 19.72 -10.11 -1.46
CA ILE A 157 21.16 -10.34 -1.34
C ILE A 157 21.87 -9.01 -1.43
N VAL A 158 22.67 -8.68 -0.41
CA VAL A 158 23.41 -7.43 -0.33
C VAL A 158 24.90 -7.72 -0.41
N LEU A 159 25.56 -7.30 -1.47
CA LEU A 159 27.01 -7.38 -1.59
C LEU A 159 27.62 -6.13 -0.96
N CYS A 160 28.30 -6.28 0.17
CA CYS A 160 28.88 -5.17 0.93
C CYS A 160 30.40 -5.17 0.78
N ASP A 161 30.91 -4.23 -0.01
CA ASP A 161 32.33 -4.03 -0.28
C ASP A 161 33.05 -5.31 -0.75
N VAL A 162 32.46 -5.97 -1.76
CA VAL A 162 32.97 -7.23 -2.33
C VAL A 162 33.41 -6.99 -3.78
N PRO A 163 34.66 -6.53 -4.04
CA PRO A 163 35.14 -6.21 -5.38
C PRO A 163 35.42 -7.44 -6.25
N ALA A 164 35.59 -8.62 -5.64
CA ALA A 164 35.84 -9.89 -6.33
C ALA A 164 34.95 -10.99 -5.75
N LEU A 165 34.19 -11.65 -6.62
CA LEU A 165 33.32 -12.77 -6.27
C LEU A 165 33.98 -14.09 -6.69
N PRO A 166 33.90 -15.16 -5.87
CA PRO A 166 34.26 -16.50 -6.29
C PRO A 166 33.44 -16.93 -7.52
N PRO A 167 34.02 -17.66 -8.50
CA PRO A 167 33.31 -18.07 -9.70
C PRO A 167 32.01 -18.85 -9.44
N SER A 168 31.99 -19.69 -8.40
CA SER A 168 30.79 -20.43 -7.97
C SER A 168 29.66 -19.48 -7.56
N LEU A 169 29.97 -18.47 -6.74
CA LEU A 169 28.98 -17.50 -6.29
C LEU A 169 28.46 -16.61 -7.43
N VAL A 170 29.30 -16.31 -8.44
CA VAL A 170 28.84 -15.60 -9.64
C VAL A 170 27.76 -16.42 -10.36
N GLN A 171 27.98 -17.72 -10.53
CA GLN A 171 27.01 -18.61 -11.16
C GLN A 171 25.71 -18.71 -10.33
N ASP A 172 25.82 -18.85 -9.01
CA ASP A 172 24.66 -18.91 -8.11
C ASP A 172 23.86 -17.61 -8.13
N LEU A 173 24.54 -16.45 -8.15
CA LEU A 173 23.91 -15.13 -8.28
C LEU A 173 23.21 -14.97 -9.63
N ASP A 174 23.81 -15.45 -10.72
CA ASP A 174 23.18 -15.42 -12.04
C ASP A 174 21.89 -16.23 -12.06
N ASP A 175 21.89 -17.44 -11.50
CA ASP A 175 20.70 -18.28 -11.42
C ASP A 175 19.65 -17.70 -10.45
N PHE A 176 20.09 -17.09 -9.35
CA PHE A 176 19.23 -16.36 -8.43
C PHE A 176 18.54 -15.18 -9.12
N VAL A 177 19.29 -14.35 -9.84
CA VAL A 177 18.77 -13.21 -10.59
C VAL A 177 17.85 -13.64 -11.72
N ARG A 178 18.17 -14.71 -12.48
CA ARG A 178 17.27 -15.27 -13.52
C ARG A 178 15.92 -15.70 -12.97
N ARG A 179 15.88 -16.14 -11.71
CA ARG A 179 14.63 -16.46 -11.00
C ARG A 179 13.89 -15.24 -10.47
N GLY A 180 14.41 -14.02 -10.68
CA GLY A 180 13.84 -12.76 -10.17
C GLY A 180 14.36 -12.39 -8.79
N GLY A 181 15.53 -12.89 -8.42
CA GLY A 181 16.19 -12.54 -7.17
C GLY A 181 16.48 -11.05 -7.06
N ALA A 182 16.42 -10.54 -5.83
CA ALA A 182 16.65 -9.15 -5.50
C ALA A 182 18.10 -8.94 -5.05
N VAL A 183 18.82 -8.02 -5.68
CA VAL A 183 20.22 -7.73 -5.35
C VAL A 183 20.42 -6.26 -5.01
N ALA A 184 21.12 -6.00 -3.91
CA ALA A 184 21.65 -4.68 -3.59
C ALA A 184 23.17 -4.74 -3.49
N VAL A 185 23.82 -3.62 -3.77
CA VAL A 185 25.27 -3.45 -3.68
C VAL A 185 25.56 -2.24 -2.81
N ILE A 186 26.48 -2.40 -1.87
CA ILE A 186 26.90 -1.37 -0.94
C ILE A 186 28.40 -1.13 -1.12
N GLY A 187 28.78 0.11 -1.36
CA GLY A 187 30.18 0.49 -1.60
C GLY A 187 30.67 0.02 -2.97
N GLN A 188 31.88 -0.55 -3.02
CA GLN A 188 32.51 -0.96 -4.27
C GLN A 188 31.76 -2.16 -4.88
N PRO A 189 31.29 -2.07 -6.14
CA PRO A 189 30.65 -3.19 -6.82
C PRO A 189 31.68 -4.27 -7.21
N PRO A 190 31.24 -5.54 -7.35
CA PRO A 190 32.09 -6.58 -7.88
C PRO A 190 32.50 -6.28 -9.33
N SER A 191 33.73 -6.67 -9.67
CA SER A 191 34.25 -6.61 -11.04
C SER A 191 33.52 -7.56 -11.99
N ALA A 192 33.08 -8.71 -11.48
CA ALA A 192 32.22 -9.65 -12.18
C ALA A 192 30.79 -9.08 -12.32
N PRO A 193 30.11 -9.31 -13.45
CA PRO A 193 28.73 -8.92 -13.62
C PRO A 193 27.81 -9.68 -12.65
N ILE A 194 26.70 -9.05 -12.29
CA ILE A 194 25.61 -9.65 -11.51
C ILE A 194 24.45 -9.87 -12.48
N GLY A 195 24.23 -11.10 -12.93
CA GLY A 195 23.31 -11.38 -14.02
C GLY A 195 23.74 -10.67 -15.31
N SER A 196 22.82 -9.94 -15.94
CA SER A 196 23.10 -9.18 -17.16
C SER A 196 23.71 -7.79 -16.89
N VAL A 197 24.03 -7.45 -15.63
CA VAL A 197 24.44 -6.10 -15.22
C VAL A 197 25.92 -6.08 -14.87
N SER A 198 26.69 -5.26 -15.57
CA SER A 198 28.04 -4.88 -15.14
C SER A 198 27.99 -3.52 -14.46
N MET A 199 28.67 -3.41 -13.32
CA MET A 199 28.79 -2.21 -12.52
C MET A 199 30.26 -1.86 -12.38
N SER A 200 30.59 -0.57 -12.47
CA SER A 200 31.96 -0.09 -12.30
C SER A 200 31.93 1.19 -11.49
N ALA A 201 32.81 1.32 -10.51
CA ALA A 201 32.92 2.49 -9.67
C ALA A 201 34.35 3.01 -9.60
N ASP A 202 34.49 4.31 -9.42
CA ASP A 202 35.77 4.96 -9.10
C ASP A 202 35.75 5.37 -7.62
N ASN A 203 36.90 5.35 -6.95
CA ASN A 203 37.02 5.78 -5.56
C ASN A 203 37.32 7.28 -5.46
N GLY A 204 36.81 7.93 -4.41
CA GLY A 204 37.19 9.30 -4.08
C GLY A 204 36.60 9.75 -2.75
N LEU A 205 36.74 11.03 -2.43
CA LEU A 205 36.20 11.61 -1.20
C LEU A 205 34.74 12.05 -1.42
N SER A 206 33.84 11.66 -0.51
CA SER A 206 32.45 12.13 -0.48
C SER A 206 32.35 13.62 -0.16
N ASP A 207 31.21 14.22 -0.51
CA ASP A 207 30.86 15.55 -0.01
C ASP A 207 30.43 15.47 1.47
N ASP A 208 30.14 16.62 2.07
CA ASP A 208 29.62 16.74 3.44
C ASP A 208 28.11 16.47 3.56
N SER A 209 27.43 16.35 2.43
CA SER A 209 25.97 16.22 2.37
C SER A 209 25.50 15.59 1.07
N ALA A 210 24.37 14.90 1.15
CA ALA A 210 23.69 14.29 0.02
C ALA A 210 22.22 14.70 0.02
N LYS A 211 21.69 14.99 -1.18
CA LYS A 211 20.33 15.47 -1.42
C LYS A 211 19.50 14.41 -2.14
N PHE A 212 18.30 14.16 -1.64
CA PHE A 212 17.31 13.34 -2.32
C PHE A 212 16.81 14.04 -3.58
N SER A 213 16.64 13.29 -4.65
CA SER A 213 16.05 13.79 -5.89
C SER A 213 14.61 14.26 -5.65
N GLU A 214 14.23 15.31 -6.37
CA GLU A 214 12.85 15.78 -6.40
C GLU A 214 12.00 14.97 -7.39
N ALA A 215 12.64 14.14 -8.21
CA ALA A 215 11.98 13.25 -9.16
C ALA A 215 11.13 12.18 -8.47
N VAL A 216 10.17 11.65 -9.21
CA VAL A 216 9.27 10.59 -8.75
C VAL A 216 9.97 9.26 -8.90
N SER A 217 10.32 8.63 -7.77
CA SER A 217 11.03 7.36 -7.73
C SER A 217 10.38 6.41 -6.73
N PRO A 218 10.34 5.10 -7.01
CA PRO A 218 9.87 4.11 -6.03
C PRO A 218 10.73 4.11 -4.76
N VAL A 219 12.05 4.29 -4.90
CA VAL A 219 12.98 4.31 -3.78
C VAL A 219 12.75 5.51 -2.88
N LEU A 220 12.32 6.64 -3.46
CA LEU A 220 12.03 7.89 -2.75
C LEU A 220 10.56 8.03 -2.34
N ALA A 221 9.75 6.98 -2.49
CA ALA A 221 8.36 7.04 -2.09
C ALA A 221 8.24 7.33 -0.59
N ARG A 222 7.26 8.16 -0.22
CA ARG A 222 7.01 8.61 1.17
C ARG A 222 8.08 9.52 1.78
N LEU A 223 9.16 9.83 1.06
CA LEU A 223 10.18 10.78 1.50
C LEU A 223 9.81 12.21 1.15
N THR A 224 10.47 13.16 1.82
CA THR A 224 10.38 14.59 1.49
C THR A 224 11.25 14.89 0.27
N PRO A 225 10.67 15.42 -0.83
CA PRO A 225 11.45 15.81 -2.00
C PRO A 225 12.55 16.81 -1.61
N GLY A 226 13.78 16.57 -2.06
CA GLY A 226 14.89 17.49 -1.82
C GLY A 226 15.47 17.48 -0.40
N HIS A 227 15.06 16.56 0.47
CA HIS A 227 15.67 16.38 1.80
C HIS A 227 17.18 16.15 1.69
N GLN A 228 17.93 16.69 2.65
CA GLN A 228 19.38 16.55 2.72
C GLN A 228 19.79 15.88 4.02
N PHE A 229 20.72 14.94 3.93
CA PHE A 229 21.38 14.36 5.09
C PHE A 229 22.87 14.65 5.05
N TRP A 230 23.47 14.76 6.24
CA TRP A 230 24.83 15.23 6.42
C TRP A 230 25.76 14.08 6.81
N VAL A 231 26.94 14.07 6.22
CA VAL A 231 28.00 13.11 6.49
C VAL A 231 29.34 13.83 6.67
N LYS A 232 30.27 13.19 7.36
CA LYS A 232 31.67 13.61 7.35
C LYS A 232 32.30 13.12 6.03
N PRO A 233 33.03 13.98 5.30
CA PRO A 233 33.73 13.58 4.09
C PRO A 233 34.58 12.32 4.32
N SER A 234 34.37 11.29 3.51
CA SER A 234 35.04 9.98 3.65
C SER A 234 35.31 9.33 2.31
N PRO A 235 36.29 8.42 2.22
CA PRO A 235 36.51 7.65 1.01
C PRO A 235 35.30 6.75 0.70
N VAL A 236 34.71 6.93 -0.47
CA VAL A 236 33.57 6.14 -0.96
C VAL A 236 33.76 5.74 -2.42
N ALA A 237 33.08 4.68 -2.82
CA ALA A 237 32.95 4.29 -4.21
C ALA A 237 31.86 5.14 -4.89
N PHE A 238 32.15 5.66 -6.08
CA PHE A 238 31.21 6.35 -6.95
C PHE A 238 30.88 5.47 -8.14
N LEU A 239 29.71 4.84 -8.13
CA LEU A 239 29.26 4.02 -9.24
C LEU A 239 29.04 4.89 -10.49
N LYS A 240 29.57 4.44 -11.64
CA LYS A 240 29.40 5.10 -12.93
C LYS A 240 27.94 4.97 -13.38
N GLU A 241 27.34 6.12 -13.69
CA GLU A 241 25.96 6.18 -14.16
C GLU A 241 25.83 5.52 -15.54
N SER A 242 24.74 4.78 -15.74
CA SER A 242 24.37 4.23 -17.04
C SER A 242 22.98 4.71 -17.43
N PRO A 243 22.63 4.77 -18.73
CA PRO A 243 21.31 5.25 -19.17
C PRO A 243 20.11 4.46 -18.63
N ARG A 244 20.33 3.28 -18.06
CA ARG A 244 19.29 2.42 -17.49
C ARG A 244 19.14 2.57 -15.98
N MET A 245 20.04 3.29 -15.33
CA MET A 245 20.00 3.55 -13.89
C MET A 245 19.26 4.85 -13.62
N SER A 246 18.43 4.83 -12.58
CA SER A 246 17.77 6.00 -12.04
C SER A 246 18.54 6.45 -10.79
N VAL A 247 18.86 7.75 -10.73
CA VAL A 247 19.56 8.35 -9.60
C VAL A 247 18.56 8.94 -8.62
N ASP A 248 18.56 8.41 -7.40
CA ASP A 248 17.64 8.79 -6.34
C ASP A 248 18.23 9.82 -5.39
N VAL A 249 19.54 9.78 -5.18
CA VAL A 249 20.25 10.67 -4.26
C VAL A 249 21.56 11.09 -4.90
N ARG A 250 21.92 12.38 -4.80
CA ARG A 250 23.19 12.93 -5.28
C ARG A 250 23.95 13.63 -4.16
N TRP A 251 25.27 13.57 -4.22
CA TRP A 251 26.13 14.45 -3.44
C TRP A 251 25.90 15.91 -3.86
N THR A 252 25.95 16.85 -2.91
CA THR A 252 25.50 18.23 -3.13
C THR A 252 26.43 19.08 -4.00
N THR A 253 27.75 18.83 -3.96
CA THR A 253 28.78 19.64 -4.62
C THR A 253 29.33 18.94 -5.87
N ASN A 254 29.74 17.68 -5.76
CA ASN A 254 30.31 16.93 -6.89
C ASN A 254 29.24 16.33 -7.82
N ALA A 255 27.96 16.43 -7.43
CA ALA A 255 26.78 15.96 -8.15
C ALA A 255 26.78 14.47 -8.52
N ARG A 256 27.70 13.65 -8.00
CA ARG A 256 27.72 12.20 -8.28
C ARG A 256 26.61 11.49 -7.52
N ALA A 257 26.16 10.37 -8.07
CA ALA A 257 25.11 9.57 -7.48
C ALA A 257 25.56 8.88 -6.17
N VAL A 258 24.64 8.81 -5.21
CA VAL A 258 24.80 8.18 -3.88
C VAL A 258 23.91 6.95 -3.76
N VAL A 259 22.69 7.05 -4.27
CA VAL A 259 21.73 5.96 -4.32
C VAL A 259 21.20 5.87 -5.73
N MET A 260 21.23 4.65 -6.27
CA MET A 260 20.73 4.36 -7.60
C MET A 260 19.92 3.08 -7.59
N HIS A 261 18.93 3.02 -8.46
CA HIS A 261 18.20 1.80 -8.72
C HIS A 261 18.08 1.52 -10.22
N MET A 262 17.79 0.26 -10.54
CA MET A 262 17.54 -0.18 -11.90
C MET A 262 16.64 -1.41 -11.87
N GLU A 263 15.76 -1.52 -12.85
CA GLU A 263 15.07 -2.78 -13.17
C GLU A 263 15.57 -3.28 -14.52
N LYS A 264 16.05 -4.52 -14.58
CA LYS A 264 16.54 -5.16 -15.81
C LYS A 264 16.17 -6.63 -15.80
N ASP A 265 15.61 -7.09 -16.92
CA ASP A 265 15.22 -8.49 -17.13
C ASP A 265 14.28 -9.07 -16.05
N GLY A 266 13.46 -8.21 -15.44
CA GLY A 266 12.51 -8.58 -14.37
C GLY A 266 13.15 -8.70 -12.98
N SER A 267 14.40 -8.30 -12.83
CA SER A 267 15.13 -8.23 -11.56
C SER A 267 15.44 -6.78 -11.21
N ARG A 268 15.43 -6.49 -9.91
CA ARG A 268 15.68 -5.15 -9.37
C ARG A 268 17.03 -5.10 -8.71
N TYR A 269 17.72 -4.00 -8.97
CA TYR A 269 19.05 -3.71 -8.47
C TYR A 269 19.03 -2.39 -7.73
N LEU A 270 19.75 -2.35 -6.62
CA LEU A 270 19.88 -1.18 -5.77
C LEU A 270 21.35 -0.97 -5.44
N TRP A 271 21.81 0.27 -5.42
CA TRP A 271 23.17 0.61 -5.03
C TRP A 271 23.20 1.74 -4.01
N PHE A 272 24.08 1.62 -3.01
CA PHE A 272 24.36 2.65 -2.03
C PHE A 272 25.87 2.94 -1.96
N GLY A 273 26.24 4.20 -2.10
CA GLY A 273 27.64 4.68 -2.12
C GLY A 273 27.98 5.67 -1.01
N PHE A 274 27.58 5.40 0.22
CA PHE A 274 27.97 6.20 1.38
C PHE A 274 28.43 5.31 2.54
N ASP A 275 29.16 5.88 3.51
CA ASP A 275 29.58 5.19 4.74
C ASP A 275 28.67 5.62 5.91
N PRO A 276 27.91 4.70 6.53
CA PRO A 276 27.09 5.01 7.69
C PRO A 276 27.89 5.53 8.90
N ASN A 277 29.16 5.19 9.04
CA ASN A 277 29.99 5.69 10.15
C ASN A 277 30.20 7.21 10.10
N THR A 278 30.00 7.82 8.94
CA THR A 278 30.22 9.25 8.76
C THR A 278 28.96 10.08 8.92
N LEU A 279 27.79 9.47 9.11
CA LEU A 279 26.55 10.19 9.36
C LEU A 279 26.69 11.12 10.57
N ALA A 280 26.29 12.38 10.40
CA ALA A 280 26.41 13.41 11.43
C ALA A 280 25.42 13.23 12.60
N GLY A 281 24.42 12.37 12.42
CA GLY A 281 23.39 12.08 13.41
C GLY A 281 22.37 11.09 12.90
N ASP A 282 21.34 10.86 13.70
CA ASP A 282 20.22 10.01 13.33
C ASP A 282 19.28 10.72 12.34
N ASP A 283 18.97 10.07 11.22
CA ASP A 283 18.10 10.62 10.18
C ASP A 283 16.94 9.66 9.88
N ASN A 284 15.73 10.08 10.28
CA ASN A 284 14.51 9.30 10.08
C ASN A 284 14.15 9.15 8.59
N GLN A 285 14.42 10.15 7.75
CA GLN A 285 14.19 10.05 6.31
C GLN A 285 15.12 9.02 5.68
N LEU A 286 16.37 8.92 6.16
CA LEU A 286 17.30 7.87 5.72
C LEU A 286 16.81 6.46 6.12
N LYS A 287 16.29 6.27 7.34
CA LYS A 287 15.69 4.98 7.75
C LYS A 287 14.49 4.61 6.89
N VAL A 288 13.63 5.59 6.57
CA VAL A 288 12.48 5.38 5.68
C VAL A 288 12.95 5.05 4.26
N LEU A 289 13.99 5.73 3.75
CA LEU A 289 14.61 5.43 2.45
C LEU A 289 15.04 3.97 2.38
N LEU A 290 15.77 3.49 3.40
CA LEU A 290 16.23 2.11 3.44
C LEU A 290 15.06 1.12 3.44
N LYS A 291 14.07 1.31 4.32
CA LYS A 291 12.86 0.46 4.34
C LYS A 291 12.16 0.42 2.98
N THR A 292 11.94 1.58 2.37
CA THR A 292 11.27 1.70 1.06
C THR A 292 12.09 1.03 -0.05
N ALA A 293 13.39 1.30 -0.11
CA ALA A 293 14.28 0.77 -1.13
C ALA A 293 14.39 -0.77 -1.06
N PHE A 294 14.54 -1.32 0.14
CA PHE A 294 14.62 -2.77 0.35
C PHE A 294 13.30 -3.47 0.06
N ARG A 295 12.16 -2.87 0.40
CA ARG A 295 10.85 -3.39 0.00
C ARG A 295 10.69 -3.38 -1.52
N TRP A 296 11.07 -2.28 -2.18
CA TRP A 296 11.00 -2.16 -3.63
C TRP A 296 11.85 -3.22 -4.33
N VAL A 297 13.12 -3.37 -3.94
CA VAL A 297 14.05 -4.33 -4.57
C VAL A 297 13.58 -5.77 -4.34
N ALA A 298 12.97 -6.06 -3.19
CA ALA A 298 12.33 -7.36 -2.90
C ALA A 298 11.05 -7.63 -3.70
N GLY A 299 10.61 -6.71 -4.56
CA GLY A 299 9.40 -6.86 -5.37
C GLY A 299 8.10 -6.57 -4.62
N GLN A 300 8.17 -6.03 -3.40
CA GLN A 300 6.97 -5.63 -2.67
C GLN A 300 6.37 -4.35 -3.29
N PRO A 301 5.03 -4.18 -3.25
CA PRO A 301 4.39 -2.97 -3.73
C PRO A 301 4.83 -1.77 -2.88
N ILE A 302 5.20 -0.69 -3.55
CA ILE A 302 5.51 0.59 -2.92
C ILE A 302 4.49 1.62 -3.35
N SER A 303 4.19 2.57 -2.48
CA SER A 303 3.24 3.63 -2.78
C SER A 303 3.70 5.00 -2.33
N ASP A 304 3.37 6.02 -3.12
CA ASP A 304 3.51 7.43 -2.75
C ASP A 304 2.20 8.18 -2.98
N GLY A 305 2.05 9.33 -2.34
CA GLY A 305 0.81 10.11 -2.35
C GLY A 305 1.03 11.54 -2.82
N ALA A 306 0.06 12.06 -3.56
CA ALA A 306 0.01 13.44 -4.01
C ALA A 306 -1.44 13.96 -3.89
N VAL A 307 -1.58 15.24 -3.57
CA VAL A 307 -2.88 15.94 -3.49
C VAL A 307 -2.78 17.30 -4.17
N GLY A 308 -3.91 17.85 -4.59
CA GLY A 308 -3.96 19.19 -5.20
C GLY A 308 -4.70 19.21 -6.54
N PRO A 309 -4.41 20.19 -7.42
CA PRO A 309 -4.95 20.21 -8.77
C PRO A 309 -4.65 18.91 -9.54
N PRO A 310 -5.55 18.44 -10.42
CA PRO A 310 -5.39 17.15 -11.10
C PRO A 310 -4.07 17.01 -11.86
N GLN A 311 -3.59 18.10 -12.47
CA GLN A 311 -2.33 18.11 -13.22
C GLN A 311 -1.13 17.86 -12.29
N LEU A 312 -1.08 18.56 -11.15
CA LEU A 312 0.02 18.43 -10.18
C LEU A 312 -0.02 17.08 -9.47
N ALA A 313 -1.22 16.62 -9.07
CA ALA A 313 -1.40 15.35 -8.38
C ALA A 313 -1.07 14.15 -9.28
N LYS A 314 -1.47 14.16 -10.56
CA LYS A 314 -1.12 13.09 -11.51
C LYS A 314 0.36 13.09 -11.89
N ALA A 315 0.98 14.28 -11.98
CA ALA A 315 2.41 14.41 -12.26
C ALA A 315 3.30 14.16 -11.04
N PHE A 316 2.72 14.02 -9.83
CA PHE A 316 3.46 13.84 -8.59
C PHE A 316 4.54 14.92 -8.38
N THR A 317 4.19 16.18 -8.64
CA THR A 317 5.12 17.30 -8.46
C THR A 317 5.59 17.40 -7.00
N PRO A 318 6.78 17.95 -6.74
CA PRO A 318 7.28 18.12 -5.37
C PRO A 318 6.29 18.85 -4.46
N GLU A 319 5.61 19.87 -4.99
CA GLU A 319 4.54 20.60 -4.31
C GLU A 319 3.37 19.69 -3.92
N ALA A 320 2.81 18.92 -4.85
CA ALA A 320 1.66 18.04 -4.60
C ALA A 320 1.99 16.93 -3.59
N ARG A 321 3.22 16.39 -3.64
CA ARG A 321 3.73 15.40 -2.67
C ARG A 321 3.94 16.03 -1.29
N THR A 322 4.40 17.27 -1.23
CA THR A 322 4.55 18.02 0.03
C THR A 322 3.19 18.32 0.64
N MET A 323 2.21 18.77 -0.17
CA MET A 323 0.83 18.99 0.30
C MET A 323 0.18 17.72 0.86
N ALA A 324 0.51 16.55 0.32
CA ALA A 324 -0.03 15.28 0.82
C ALA A 324 0.39 15.00 2.27
N ARG A 325 1.52 15.55 2.74
CA ARG A 325 1.99 15.38 4.12
C ARG A 325 1.08 16.05 5.15
N SER A 326 0.23 17.01 4.73
CA SER A 326 -0.70 17.74 5.59
C SER A 326 -1.97 16.94 5.98
N GLY A 327 -1.84 15.62 6.13
CA GLY A 327 -2.89 14.73 6.62
C GLY A 327 -3.43 13.70 5.62
N PHE A 328 -2.88 13.58 4.42
CA PHE A 328 -3.24 12.48 3.52
C PHE A 328 -2.49 11.21 3.91
N MET A 329 -3.23 10.22 4.42
CA MET A 329 -2.70 8.90 4.76
C MET A 329 -3.12 7.87 3.73
N TYR A 330 -2.22 6.96 3.41
CA TYR A 330 -2.49 5.89 2.47
C TYR A 330 -1.66 4.65 2.79
N SER A 331 -2.21 3.49 2.43
CA SER A 331 -1.51 2.20 2.48
C SER A 331 -1.83 1.38 1.25
N VAL A 332 -0.89 0.51 0.88
CA VAL A 332 -1.08 -0.49 -0.15
C VAL A 332 -0.63 -1.80 0.44
N ASP A 333 -1.58 -2.69 0.67
CA ASP A 333 -1.36 -3.93 1.41
C ASP A 333 -1.77 -5.11 0.54
N PRO A 334 -0.96 -6.18 0.46
CA PRO A 334 -1.36 -7.41 -0.22
C PRO A 334 -2.53 -8.05 0.52
N LEU A 335 -3.47 -8.59 -0.25
CA LEU A 335 -4.57 -9.38 0.27
C LEU A 335 -4.20 -10.87 0.30
N ARG A 336 -5.07 -11.70 0.87
CA ARG A 336 -4.88 -13.17 0.91
C ARG A 336 -4.62 -13.77 -0.48
N SER A 337 -5.20 -13.17 -1.51
CA SER A 337 -4.89 -13.53 -2.90
C SER A 337 -3.62 -12.82 -3.36
N PRO A 338 -2.60 -13.54 -3.86
CA PRO A 338 -1.34 -12.93 -4.31
C PRO A 338 -1.50 -12.03 -5.53
N ARG A 339 -2.69 -12.04 -6.16
CA ARG A 339 -3.05 -11.18 -7.30
C ARG A 339 -3.86 -9.96 -6.88
N GLN A 340 -4.01 -9.69 -5.60
CA GLN A 340 -4.89 -8.63 -5.12
C GLN A 340 -4.20 -7.76 -4.07
N PHE A 341 -4.45 -6.47 -4.14
CA PHE A 341 -4.00 -5.48 -3.17
C PHE A 341 -5.18 -4.64 -2.71
N SER A 342 -5.13 -4.20 -1.46
CA SER A 342 -5.97 -3.13 -0.98
C SER A 342 -5.22 -1.82 -0.98
N VAL A 343 -5.88 -0.77 -1.46
CA VAL A 343 -5.41 0.60 -1.34
C VAL A 343 -6.32 1.32 -0.38
N ARG A 344 -5.77 1.76 0.75
CA ARG A 344 -6.49 2.60 1.71
C ARG A 344 -6.08 4.05 1.53
N MET A 345 -7.05 4.95 1.59
CA MET A 345 -6.87 6.40 1.56
C MET A 345 -7.69 6.99 2.70
N THR A 346 -7.03 7.73 3.58
CA THR A 346 -7.66 8.36 4.73
C THR A 346 -7.26 9.83 4.79
N ASN A 347 -8.22 10.72 5.04
CA ASN A 347 -7.93 12.13 5.27
C ASN A 347 -7.95 12.43 6.78
N ARG A 348 -6.77 12.58 7.37
CA ARG A 348 -6.59 13.01 8.77
C ARG A 348 -6.35 14.51 8.91
N GLY A 349 -6.36 15.25 7.80
CA GLY A 349 -6.20 16.70 7.81
C GLY A 349 -7.49 17.44 8.18
N GLU A 350 -7.38 18.74 8.36
CA GLU A 350 -8.51 19.60 8.75
C GLU A 350 -9.43 19.95 7.58
N LYS A 351 -8.93 19.86 6.34
CA LYS A 351 -9.63 20.28 5.12
C LYS A 351 -9.92 19.09 4.22
N THR A 352 -10.94 19.21 3.39
CA THR A 352 -11.22 18.24 2.31
C THR A 352 -10.06 18.22 1.33
N LEU A 353 -9.52 17.04 1.05
CA LEU A 353 -8.45 16.87 0.06
C LEU A 353 -9.04 16.87 -1.35
N GLN A 354 -8.45 17.66 -2.24
CA GLN A 354 -8.79 17.69 -3.65
C GLN A 354 -7.84 16.77 -4.44
N ASN A 355 -8.41 15.98 -5.33
CA ASN A 355 -7.73 14.99 -6.17
C ASN A 355 -6.65 14.14 -5.46
N PRO A 356 -6.93 13.55 -4.28
CA PRO A 356 -5.98 12.64 -3.65
C PRO A 356 -5.68 11.48 -4.60
N THR A 357 -4.39 11.30 -4.87
CA THR A 357 -3.87 10.33 -5.81
C THR A 357 -2.75 9.55 -5.15
N VAL A 358 -2.79 8.23 -5.27
CA VAL A 358 -1.74 7.32 -4.82
C VAL A 358 -1.12 6.68 -6.05
N LYS A 359 0.20 6.78 -6.17
CA LYS A 359 0.99 6.04 -7.15
C LYS A 359 1.42 4.75 -6.51
N VAL A 360 1.18 3.63 -7.18
CA VAL A 360 1.55 2.29 -6.72
C VAL A 360 2.52 1.70 -7.73
N TRP A 361 3.76 1.46 -7.31
CA TRP A 361 4.71 0.67 -8.09
C TRP A 361 4.42 -0.81 -7.86
N LEU A 362 4.19 -1.51 -8.95
CA LEU A 362 3.71 -2.89 -8.95
C LEU A 362 4.88 -3.86 -8.80
N PRO A 363 4.63 -5.12 -8.38
CA PRO A 363 5.65 -6.15 -8.42
C PRO A 363 6.23 -6.36 -9.83
N PRO A 364 7.49 -6.82 -9.95
CA PRO A 364 8.14 -7.04 -11.25
C PRO A 364 7.31 -7.91 -12.18
N GLY A 365 7.20 -7.49 -13.44
CA GLY A 365 6.49 -8.25 -14.49
C GLY A 365 4.98 -8.03 -14.53
N VAL A 366 4.35 -7.35 -13.57
CA VAL A 366 2.93 -6.97 -13.67
C VAL A 366 2.75 -5.92 -14.76
N THR A 367 1.87 -6.19 -15.72
CA THR A 367 1.63 -5.31 -16.89
C THR A 367 0.29 -4.62 -16.84
N HIS A 368 -0.71 -5.25 -16.21
CA HIS A 368 -2.07 -4.72 -16.16
C HIS A 368 -2.74 -5.02 -14.82
N VAL A 369 -3.35 -3.98 -14.25
CA VAL A 369 -4.19 -4.04 -13.06
C VAL A 369 -5.56 -3.43 -13.33
N ALA A 370 -6.58 -3.93 -12.65
CA ALA A 370 -7.95 -3.41 -12.71
C ALA A 370 -8.48 -3.09 -11.32
N LEU A 371 -9.52 -2.24 -11.26
CA LEU A 371 -10.28 -2.03 -10.03
C LEU A 371 -11.12 -3.28 -9.73
N GLY A 372 -10.81 -3.93 -8.61
CA GLY A 372 -11.61 -4.99 -8.02
C GLY A 372 -12.66 -4.46 -7.05
N GLY A 373 -13.40 -5.37 -6.44
CA GLY A 373 -14.34 -5.04 -5.36
C GLY A 373 -15.77 -4.73 -5.80
N ASP A 374 -16.61 -4.42 -4.82
CA ASP A 374 -17.99 -3.97 -5.02
C ASP A 374 -18.11 -2.57 -5.66
N LEU A 375 -19.36 -2.17 -5.93
CA LEU A 375 -19.69 -0.88 -6.54
C LEU A 375 -19.32 0.32 -5.65
N LEU A 376 -19.28 0.15 -4.32
CA LEU A 376 -18.93 1.22 -3.39
C LEU A 376 -17.42 1.49 -3.36
N MET A 377 -16.61 0.44 -3.46
CA MET A 377 -15.15 0.52 -3.58
C MET A 377 -14.75 1.18 -4.90
N LYS A 378 -15.50 0.94 -5.99
CA LYS A 378 -15.23 1.51 -7.32
C LYS A 378 -15.77 2.92 -7.50
N ARG A 379 -16.70 3.36 -6.65
CA ARG A 379 -17.41 4.63 -6.82
C ARG A 379 -16.46 5.83 -6.77
N ASN A 380 -16.46 6.62 -7.85
CA ASN A 380 -15.65 7.82 -8.01
C ASN A 380 -14.14 7.55 -7.84
N VAL A 381 -13.69 6.38 -8.29
CA VAL A 381 -12.27 6.02 -8.33
C VAL A 381 -11.79 6.04 -9.77
N THR A 382 -10.65 6.67 -10.00
CA THR A 382 -9.93 6.63 -11.27
C THR A 382 -8.72 5.72 -11.13
N LEU A 383 -8.54 4.80 -12.07
CA LEU A 383 -7.35 3.97 -12.19
C LEU A 383 -6.70 4.23 -13.54
N THR A 384 -5.44 4.62 -13.52
CA THR A 384 -4.64 4.87 -14.72
C THR A 384 -3.40 3.99 -14.66
N GLY A 385 -3.21 3.11 -15.64
CA GLY A 385 -1.96 2.35 -15.78
C GLY A 385 -0.82 3.23 -16.30
N VAL A 386 0.39 3.03 -15.76
CA VAL A 386 1.63 3.67 -16.22
C VAL A 386 2.61 2.55 -16.57
N PRO A 387 2.40 1.87 -17.71
CA PRO A 387 3.10 0.63 -18.04
C PRO A 387 4.62 0.83 -18.19
N GLU A 388 5.06 2.00 -18.66
CA GLU A 388 6.49 2.34 -18.81
C GLU A 388 7.24 2.36 -17.47
N GLU A 389 6.55 2.71 -16.39
CA GLU A 389 7.12 2.81 -15.04
C GLU A 389 6.81 1.58 -14.18
N GLY A 390 6.10 0.59 -14.72
CA GLY A 390 5.61 -0.56 -13.94
C GLY A 390 4.71 -0.14 -12.77
N ALA A 391 3.93 0.93 -12.94
CA ALA A 391 3.14 1.54 -11.89
C ALA A 391 1.68 1.78 -12.32
N CYS A 392 0.82 2.10 -11.35
CA CYS A 392 -0.51 2.62 -11.60
C CYS A 392 -0.83 3.78 -10.68
N LEU A 393 -1.70 4.69 -11.13
CA LEU A 393 -2.25 5.77 -10.34
C LEU A 393 -3.68 5.45 -9.98
N ILE A 394 -3.99 5.50 -8.69
CA ILE A 394 -5.35 5.39 -8.18
C ILE A 394 -5.72 6.70 -7.49
N GLY A 395 -6.84 7.29 -7.89
CA GLY A 395 -7.24 8.60 -7.39
C GLY A 395 -8.74 8.75 -7.19
N ARG A 396 -9.12 9.80 -6.48
CA ARG A 396 -10.50 10.21 -6.27
C ARG A 396 -10.63 11.71 -6.51
N PRO A 397 -11.80 12.24 -6.87
CA PRO A 397 -11.98 13.69 -7.05
C PRO A 397 -11.83 14.45 -5.73
N ARG A 398 -12.29 13.87 -4.62
CA ARG A 398 -12.21 14.46 -3.28
C ARG A 398 -12.18 13.38 -2.19
N LEU A 399 -11.63 13.73 -1.03
CA LEU A 399 -11.69 12.93 0.19
C LEU A 399 -12.01 13.86 1.37
N ALA A 400 -13.20 13.74 1.94
CA ALA A 400 -13.69 14.59 3.03
C ALA A 400 -12.88 14.39 4.30
N ARG A 401 -12.96 15.34 5.24
CA ARG A 401 -12.27 15.23 6.54
C ARG A 401 -12.75 13.96 7.28
N GLY A 402 -11.81 13.18 7.80
CA GLY A 402 -12.10 11.91 8.49
C GLY A 402 -12.56 10.79 7.56
N GLU A 403 -12.76 11.05 6.26
CA GLU A 403 -13.19 10.01 5.32
C GLU A 403 -12.09 8.97 5.15
N ASP A 404 -12.45 7.71 5.34
CA ASP A 404 -11.61 6.55 5.12
C ASP A 404 -12.16 5.71 3.97
N ARG A 405 -11.29 5.42 3.00
CA ARG A 405 -11.68 4.74 1.76
C ARG A 405 -10.75 3.61 1.45
N VAL A 406 -11.37 2.45 1.28
CA VAL A 406 -10.71 1.22 0.90
C VAL A 406 -11.11 0.90 -0.52
N MET A 407 -10.11 0.64 -1.36
CA MET A 407 -10.26 0.24 -2.74
C MET A 407 -9.48 -1.06 -2.96
N LYS A 408 -9.87 -1.83 -3.97
CA LYS A 408 -9.25 -3.10 -4.30
C LYS A 408 -8.65 -3.04 -5.69
N LEU A 409 -7.42 -3.52 -5.83
CA LEU A 409 -6.72 -3.69 -7.10
C LEU A 409 -6.54 -5.18 -7.37
N GLU A 410 -6.73 -5.59 -8.61
CA GLU A 410 -6.54 -6.96 -9.07
C GLU A 410 -5.53 -6.99 -10.23
N ILE A 411 -4.55 -7.87 -10.15
CA ILE A 411 -3.60 -8.14 -11.24
C ILE A 411 -4.35 -8.94 -12.31
N VAL A 412 -4.49 -8.33 -13.47
CA VAL A 412 -5.16 -8.91 -14.64
C VAL A 412 -4.14 -9.66 -15.49
N ASP A 413 -2.98 -9.04 -15.73
CA ASP A 413 -1.94 -9.59 -16.60
C ASP A 413 -0.54 -9.42 -16.00
N VAL A 414 0.28 -10.43 -16.27
CA VAL A 414 1.69 -10.52 -15.88
C VAL A 414 2.46 -10.95 -17.11
N ARG A 415 3.50 -10.19 -17.47
CA ARG A 415 4.41 -10.52 -18.56
C ARG A 415 4.90 -11.95 -18.38
N GLN A 416 4.54 -12.83 -19.31
CA GLN A 416 5.10 -14.18 -19.34
C GLN A 416 6.61 -14.07 -19.54
N ARG A 417 7.39 -14.57 -18.56
CA ARG A 417 8.84 -14.65 -18.71
C ARG A 417 9.13 -15.58 -19.90
N ARG A 418 9.82 -15.07 -20.92
CA ARG A 418 10.36 -15.92 -21.99
C ARG A 418 11.29 -16.92 -21.30
N LYS A 419 10.98 -18.21 -21.48
CA LYS A 419 11.81 -19.32 -20.99
C LYS A 419 13.15 -19.35 -21.70
#